data_AF-A0A936EC80-F1
#
_entry.id   AF-A0A936EC80-F1
#
_cell.length_a   1.000
_cell.length_b   1.000
_cell.length_c   1.000
_cell.angle_alpha   90.00
_cell.angle_beta   90.00
_cell.angle_gamma   90.00
#
_symmetry.space_group_name_H-M   'P 1'
#
loop_
_entity.id
_entity.type
_entity.pdbx_description
1 polymer ?
#
loop_
_entity_poly.entity_id
_entity_poly.type
_entity_poly.pdbx_seq_one_letter_code
_entity_poly.pdbx_strand_id
1 'polypeptide(L)'
;MRAFAALAFALVLTAAARADECAGPGPDFPRFYTDAALFERALAKADNVTPSPRRLSGLIAPHHLLADHLVARGFKFASAGEYRRIVILFPDHFRGSQKPFATSTRGFDTLFGRVATDVAAAEKLLAAGNLARPSCLFAKDHGLQAMLPFVVRHFPGVPIIPVAVSIKSTRSDWDAMADLLAGIVDAETLVLESTDFSHYLPHHEARRRDQQTLNILAARDFDALAKLVQPDHVDSLGALYVQMKLQDAVHGARPLVLANENAQQYVDKPAAETTSYVVAAFIPATGATPAPDFPGTTTRYFAGDTFFGRAMTGLIAGERPGEMVEAAVRAMTLGRPLIVNLEGVILPDVPAGIDHLTLAMPEGVGPAVAEAPERDRRRHGQ
;
A
#
# COMPACT_ATOMS: atom_id res chain seq x y z
N MET A 1 4.28 13.00 -40.45
CA MET A 1 5.26 13.36 -39.40
C MET A 1 4.54 13.64 -38.08
N ARG A 2 4.34 12.63 -37.24
CA ARG A 2 4.20 12.76 -35.78
C ARG A 2 4.79 11.46 -35.20
N ALA A 3 5.94 11.59 -34.56
CA ALA A 3 6.74 10.47 -34.09
C ALA A 3 6.01 9.78 -32.93
N PHE A 4 5.60 8.53 -33.14
CA PHE A 4 5.24 7.62 -32.07
C PHE A 4 6.54 7.16 -31.41
N ALA A 5 6.93 7.81 -30.32
CA ALA A 5 7.93 7.28 -29.42
C ALA A 5 7.27 6.15 -28.62
N ALA A 6 7.46 4.92 -29.09
CA ALA A 6 7.42 3.78 -28.19
C ALA A 6 8.54 3.99 -27.17
N LEU A 7 8.22 4.55 -26.00
CA LEU A 7 9.13 4.50 -24.86
C LEU A 7 9.20 3.03 -24.43
N ALA A 8 10.09 2.29 -25.07
CA ALA A 8 10.74 1.16 -24.44
C ALA A 8 11.49 1.75 -23.24
N PHE A 9 10.86 1.78 -22.06
CA PHE A 9 11.59 1.93 -20.81
C PHE A 9 12.35 0.63 -20.62
N ALA A 10 13.53 0.56 -21.26
CA ALA A 10 14.54 -0.37 -20.84
C ALA A 10 14.84 -0.04 -19.38
N LEU A 11 14.30 -0.84 -18.47
CA LEU A 11 14.88 -0.96 -17.15
C LEU A 11 16.32 -1.40 -17.42
N VAL A 12 17.24 -0.44 -17.39
CA VAL A 12 18.65 -0.71 -17.62
C VAL A 12 19.10 -1.57 -16.45
N LEU A 13 19.04 -2.88 -16.63
CA LEU A 13 19.90 -3.86 -15.97
C LEU A 13 21.34 -3.53 -16.42
N THR A 14 21.85 -2.38 -16.01
CA THR A 14 23.29 -2.14 -16.05
C THR A 14 23.89 -3.17 -15.12
N ALA A 15 24.84 -3.92 -15.69
CA ALA A 15 25.69 -4.89 -15.04
C ALA A 15 25.90 -4.57 -13.56
N ALA A 16 25.84 -5.61 -12.73
CA ALA A 16 26.20 -5.59 -11.31
C ALA A 16 27.63 -5.06 -11.14
N ALA A 17 27.80 -3.74 -11.23
CA ALA A 17 28.91 -3.06 -10.63
C ALA A 17 28.76 -3.37 -9.15
N ARG A 18 29.76 -4.04 -8.58
CA ARG A 18 29.84 -4.28 -7.14
C ARG A 18 29.45 -2.96 -6.46
N ALA A 19 28.46 -3.00 -5.58
CA ALA A 19 28.18 -1.84 -4.75
C ALA A 19 29.46 -1.61 -3.94
N ASP A 20 30.26 -0.63 -4.37
CA ASP A 20 31.49 -0.28 -3.69
C ASP A 20 31.17 -0.02 -2.21
N GLU A 21 32.09 -0.39 -1.33
CA GLU A 21 31.98 -0.10 0.09
C GLU A 21 32.26 1.39 0.33
N CYS A 22 31.19 2.20 0.38
CA CYS A 22 31.27 3.56 0.92
C CYS A 22 31.08 3.49 2.45
N ALA A 23 32.08 2.99 3.16
CA ALA A 23 32.07 3.01 4.63
C ALA A 23 32.40 4.42 5.15
N GLY A 24 31.65 4.84 6.18
CA GLY A 24 31.97 6.05 6.95
C GLY A 24 31.49 7.38 6.34
N PRO A 25 31.87 8.49 6.99
CA PRO A 25 31.47 9.83 6.58
C PRO A 25 32.07 10.19 5.21
N GLY A 26 31.30 10.91 4.42
CA GLY A 26 31.69 11.39 3.10
C GLY A 26 30.75 12.50 2.62
N PRO A 27 30.98 13.10 1.45
CA PRO A 27 30.05 14.09 0.90
C PRO A 27 28.66 13.46 0.71
N ASP A 28 27.62 14.27 0.59
CA ASP A 28 26.30 13.73 0.27
C ASP A 28 26.33 12.96 -1.06
N PHE A 29 25.42 12.00 -1.23
CA PHE A 29 25.24 11.35 -2.53
C PHE A 29 24.72 12.37 -3.54
N PRO A 30 25.26 12.38 -4.78
CA PRO A 30 24.84 13.35 -5.77
C PRO A 30 23.41 13.10 -6.22
N ARG A 31 22.75 14.15 -6.73
CA ARG A 31 21.42 14.03 -7.33
C ARG A 31 21.41 13.02 -8.48
N PHE A 32 20.45 12.10 -8.45
CA PHE A 32 20.25 11.12 -9.51
C PHE A 32 19.40 11.69 -10.66
N TYR A 33 18.29 12.34 -10.34
CA TYR A 33 17.44 13.01 -11.32
C TYR A 33 17.86 14.45 -11.55
N THR A 34 17.73 14.92 -12.80
CA THR A 34 18.11 16.27 -13.24
C THR A 34 16.96 17.10 -13.82
N ASP A 35 15.84 16.46 -14.19
CA ASP A 35 14.64 17.13 -14.69
C ASP A 35 13.62 17.38 -13.57
N ALA A 36 13.52 18.63 -13.12
CA ALA A 36 12.52 19.06 -12.13
C ALA A 36 11.08 18.94 -12.64
N ALA A 37 10.86 19.12 -13.95
CA ALA A 37 9.52 19.17 -14.52
C ALA A 37 8.78 17.83 -14.38
N LEU A 38 9.51 16.71 -14.34
CA LEU A 38 8.96 15.39 -14.05
C LEU A 38 8.22 15.37 -12.70
N PHE A 39 8.88 15.85 -11.65
CA PHE A 39 8.33 15.85 -10.30
C PHE A 39 7.32 16.98 -10.08
N GLU A 40 7.51 18.15 -10.68
CA GLU A 40 6.54 19.24 -10.59
C GLU A 40 5.18 18.87 -11.20
N ARG A 41 5.18 18.17 -12.34
CA ARG A 41 3.94 17.63 -12.93
C ARG A 41 3.28 16.61 -12.01
N ALA A 42 4.06 15.72 -11.39
CA ALA A 42 3.53 14.73 -10.47
C ALA A 42 2.87 15.39 -9.24
N LEU A 43 3.56 16.37 -8.63
CA LEU A 43 3.06 17.14 -7.48
C LEU A 43 1.76 17.87 -7.81
N ALA A 44 1.67 18.50 -8.99
CA ALA A 44 0.44 19.19 -9.42
C ALA A 44 -0.76 18.23 -9.54
N LYS A 45 -0.56 16.96 -9.91
CA LYS A 45 -1.64 15.94 -9.95
C LYS A 45 -2.19 15.58 -8.57
N ALA A 46 -1.51 16.00 -7.49
CA ALA A 46 -1.91 15.79 -6.11
C ALA A 46 -2.46 17.06 -5.43
N ASP A 47 -2.56 18.21 -6.11
CA ASP A 47 -3.00 19.48 -5.50
C ASP A 47 -4.38 19.39 -4.85
N ASN A 48 -5.28 18.59 -5.44
CA ASN A 48 -6.65 18.38 -4.92
C ASN A 48 -6.73 17.28 -3.85
N VAL A 49 -5.63 16.60 -3.52
CA VAL A 49 -5.62 15.61 -2.44
C VAL A 49 -5.57 16.33 -1.09
N THR A 50 -6.58 16.06 -0.29
CA THR A 50 -6.61 16.50 1.11
C THR A 50 -5.69 15.59 1.93
N PRO A 51 -4.77 16.14 2.74
CA PRO A 51 -3.97 15.34 3.68
C PRO A 51 -4.86 14.52 4.61
N SER A 52 -4.33 13.40 5.10
CA SER A 52 -5.01 12.58 6.09
C SER A 52 -5.45 13.43 7.30
N PRO A 53 -6.64 13.19 7.87
CA PRO A 53 -7.07 13.88 9.09
C PRO A 53 -6.22 13.53 10.31
N ARG A 54 -5.33 12.53 10.18
CA ARG A 54 -4.44 12.05 11.23
C ARG A 54 -3.04 11.80 10.66
N ARG A 55 -2.03 11.99 11.50
CA ARG A 55 -0.66 11.60 11.18
C ARG A 55 -0.59 10.10 10.91
N LEU A 56 0.05 9.73 9.81
CA LEU A 56 0.28 8.33 9.45
C LEU A 56 1.52 7.80 10.15
N SER A 57 1.53 6.53 10.53
CA SER A 57 2.76 5.83 10.98
C SER A 57 3.50 5.17 9.81
N GLY A 58 2.85 5.01 8.66
CA GLY A 58 3.48 4.43 7.49
C GLY A 58 2.79 4.72 6.17
N LEU A 59 3.53 4.56 5.09
CA LEU A 59 3.08 4.69 3.71
C LEU A 59 3.79 3.65 2.84
N ILE A 60 3.05 2.91 2.03
CA ILE A 60 3.57 2.16 0.88
C ILE A 60 3.29 3.02 -0.36
N ALA A 61 4.34 3.26 -1.15
CA ALA A 61 4.24 3.96 -2.42
C ALA A 61 5.12 3.27 -3.49
N PRO A 62 4.66 3.24 -4.76
CA PRO A 62 5.49 2.74 -5.85
C PRO A 62 6.68 3.67 -6.12
N HIS A 63 7.73 3.17 -6.78
CA HIS A 63 8.87 3.99 -7.21
C HIS A 63 8.99 4.12 -8.72
N HIS A 64 8.14 3.43 -9.49
CA HIS A 64 8.10 3.59 -10.93
C HIS A 64 7.33 4.87 -11.30
N LEU A 65 8.06 5.88 -11.76
CA LEU A 65 7.52 7.21 -12.11
C LEU A 65 6.55 7.21 -13.30
N LEU A 66 6.27 6.05 -13.91
CA LEU A 66 5.10 5.89 -14.78
C LEU A 66 3.79 6.11 -14.00
N ALA A 67 3.77 5.71 -12.72
CA ALA A 67 2.68 5.94 -11.78
C ALA A 67 2.97 7.12 -10.83
N ASP A 68 3.62 8.19 -11.33
CA ASP A 68 4.02 9.37 -10.56
C ASP A 68 2.87 10.02 -9.76
N HIS A 69 1.64 9.95 -10.26
CA HIS A 69 0.44 10.45 -9.58
C HIS A 69 0.15 9.67 -8.30
N LEU A 70 0.37 8.35 -8.28
CA LEU A 70 0.17 7.53 -7.09
C LEU A 70 1.16 7.93 -6.00
N VAL A 71 2.43 8.14 -6.36
CA VAL A 71 3.47 8.61 -5.45
C VAL A 71 3.10 9.98 -4.88
N ALA A 72 2.84 10.97 -5.74
CA ALA A 72 2.52 12.32 -5.33
C ALA A 72 1.28 12.38 -4.40
N ARG A 73 0.23 11.64 -4.75
CA ARG A 73 -1.01 11.58 -3.95
C ARG A 73 -0.78 10.90 -2.61
N GLY A 74 0.00 9.80 -2.56
CA GLY A 74 0.35 9.11 -1.32
C GLY A 74 1.15 10.02 -0.37
N PHE A 75 2.16 10.72 -0.88
CA PHE A 75 2.95 11.68 -0.10
C PHE A 75 2.12 12.87 0.39
N LYS A 76 1.28 13.44 -0.48
CA LYS A 76 0.35 14.52 -0.09
C LYS A 76 -0.63 14.06 0.98
N PHE A 77 -1.13 12.83 0.87
CA PHE A 77 -2.00 12.24 1.88
C PHE A 77 -1.27 12.05 3.21
N ALA A 78 -0.01 11.62 3.17
CA ALA A 78 0.85 11.44 4.34
C ALA A 78 1.37 12.74 4.95
N SER A 79 1.21 13.90 4.30
CA SER A 79 1.81 15.17 4.75
C SER A 79 1.10 15.82 5.95
N ALA A 80 0.33 15.06 6.72
CA ALA A 80 -0.40 15.55 7.88
C ALA A 80 0.40 15.37 9.17
N GLY A 81 0.53 16.45 9.95
CA GLY A 81 1.28 16.46 11.20
C GLY A 81 2.78 16.69 11.01
N GLU A 82 3.51 16.72 12.12
CA GLU A 82 4.96 16.91 12.15
C GLU A 82 5.66 15.55 12.31
N TYR A 83 6.65 15.31 11.45
CA TYR A 83 7.54 14.15 11.51
C TYR A 83 8.93 14.60 11.87
N ARG A 84 9.64 13.79 12.67
CA ARG A 84 11.04 14.03 13.04
C ARG A 84 12.00 13.10 12.33
N ARG A 85 11.48 12.05 11.71
CA ARG A 85 12.25 11.00 11.05
C ARG A 85 11.41 10.28 10.01
N ILE A 86 12.05 9.87 8.92
CA ILE A 86 11.45 8.94 7.95
C ILE A 86 12.36 7.73 7.77
N VAL A 87 11.87 6.53 8.06
CA VAL A 87 12.57 5.30 7.64
C VAL A 87 12.14 4.99 6.22
N ILE A 88 13.06 4.81 5.29
CA ILE A 88 12.74 4.46 3.89
C ILE A 88 13.23 3.03 3.62
N LEU A 89 12.29 2.09 3.51
CA LEU A 89 12.51 0.70 3.13
C LEU A 89 12.35 0.57 1.61
N PHE A 90 13.30 -0.06 0.93
CA PHE A 90 13.23 -0.26 -0.52
C PHE A 90 14.08 -1.47 -0.97
N PRO A 91 13.81 -2.10 -2.13
CA PRO A 91 14.64 -3.21 -2.61
C PRO A 91 16.04 -2.76 -3.03
N ASP A 92 17.04 -3.59 -2.77
CA ASP A 92 18.35 -3.48 -3.43
C ASP A 92 18.24 -3.97 -4.89
N HIS A 93 17.89 -3.06 -5.80
CA HIS A 93 17.67 -3.39 -7.23
C HIS A 93 18.93 -3.92 -7.93
N PHE A 94 20.10 -3.49 -7.46
CA PHE A 94 21.38 -3.93 -8.03
C PHE A 94 21.80 -5.31 -7.52
N ARG A 95 21.11 -5.85 -6.51
CA ARG A 95 21.47 -7.10 -5.82
C ARG A 95 22.92 -7.08 -5.33
N GLY A 96 23.40 -5.88 -4.97
CA GLY A 96 24.78 -5.59 -4.66
C GLY A 96 25.13 -5.85 -3.19
N SER A 97 24.14 -5.84 -2.31
CA SER A 97 24.35 -6.02 -0.87
C SER A 97 24.76 -7.45 -0.53
N GLN A 98 25.85 -7.56 0.23
CA GLN A 98 26.36 -8.82 0.79
C GLN A 98 25.80 -9.12 2.18
N LYS A 99 24.97 -8.22 2.72
CA LYS A 99 24.24 -8.40 3.98
C LYS A 99 22.74 -8.33 3.71
N PRO A 100 21.89 -8.85 4.62
CA PRO A 100 20.44 -8.77 4.46
C PRO A 100 19.95 -7.35 4.23
N PHE A 101 20.60 -6.36 4.86
CA PHE A 101 20.28 -4.95 4.68
C PHE A 101 21.52 -4.11 4.40
N ALA A 102 21.32 -2.93 3.81
CA ALA A 102 22.30 -1.87 3.79
C ALA A 102 21.69 -0.55 4.28
N THR A 103 22.53 0.32 4.83
CA THR A 103 22.15 1.70 5.18
C THR A 103 23.30 2.65 4.86
N SER A 104 23.11 3.95 5.09
CA SER A 104 24.16 4.96 4.95
C SER A 104 24.03 6.02 6.01
N THR A 105 25.16 6.65 6.38
CA THR A 105 25.20 7.85 7.24
C THR A 105 25.35 9.14 6.43
N ARG A 106 25.55 9.03 5.11
CA ARG A 106 25.67 10.17 4.19
C ARG A 106 24.29 10.71 3.85
N GLY A 107 24.16 12.02 3.63
CA GLY A 107 22.94 12.64 3.11
C GLY A 107 22.84 12.54 1.59
N PHE A 108 21.88 13.25 1.02
CA PHE A 108 21.54 13.19 -0.40
C PHE A 108 21.28 14.59 -0.96
N ASP A 109 21.96 14.94 -2.04
CA ASP A 109 21.59 16.08 -2.86
C ASP A 109 20.45 15.67 -3.80
N THR A 110 19.42 16.52 -3.92
CA THR A 110 18.25 16.24 -4.76
C THR A 110 17.88 17.46 -5.61
N LEU A 111 16.90 17.31 -6.49
CA LEU A 111 16.37 18.39 -7.33
C LEU A 111 15.87 19.59 -6.54
N PHE A 112 15.26 19.37 -5.38
CA PHE A 112 14.57 20.42 -4.62
C PHE A 112 15.30 20.81 -3.34
N GLY A 113 16.47 20.24 -3.09
CA GLY A 113 17.29 20.52 -1.91
C GLY A 113 17.92 19.26 -1.34
N ARG A 114 18.67 19.45 -0.26
CA ARG A 114 19.36 18.38 0.45
C ARG A 114 18.39 17.59 1.35
N VAL A 115 18.56 16.28 1.41
CA VAL A 115 17.94 15.39 2.40
C VAL A 115 19.04 14.86 3.33
N ALA A 116 18.92 15.16 4.63
CA ALA A 116 19.86 14.66 5.63
C ALA A 116 19.53 13.21 6.01
N THR A 117 20.53 12.49 6.51
CA THR A 117 20.33 11.17 7.13
C THR A 117 20.41 11.31 8.65
N ASP A 118 19.59 10.56 9.38
CA ASP A 118 19.73 10.40 10.82
C ASP A 118 20.94 9.50 11.10
N VAL A 119 22.10 10.16 11.28
CA VAL A 119 23.38 9.49 11.47
C VAL A 119 23.37 8.58 12.70
N ALA A 120 22.76 9.02 13.81
CA ALA A 120 22.75 8.23 15.05
C ALA A 120 21.93 6.94 14.89
N ALA A 121 20.80 7.02 14.20
CA ALA A 121 19.99 5.84 13.92
C ALA A 121 20.63 4.92 12.87
N ALA A 122 21.25 5.48 11.82
CA ALA A 122 21.99 4.70 10.84
C ALA A 122 23.18 3.97 11.47
N GLU A 123 23.94 4.60 12.37
CA GLU A 123 25.03 3.95 13.11
C GLU A 123 24.52 2.83 14.03
N LYS A 124 23.33 2.97 14.64
CA LYS A 124 22.69 1.86 15.36
C LYS A 124 22.40 0.66 14.46
N LEU A 125 21.94 0.89 13.22
CA LEU A 125 21.75 -0.19 12.25
C LEU A 125 23.08 -0.85 11.88
N LEU A 126 24.12 -0.05 11.64
CA LEU A 126 25.45 -0.55 11.29
C LEU A 126 26.13 -1.32 12.43
N ALA A 127 25.86 -0.97 13.68
CA ALA A 127 26.35 -1.69 14.85
C ALA A 127 25.84 -3.15 14.90
N ALA A 128 24.68 -3.43 14.30
CA ALA A 128 24.20 -4.79 14.06
C ALA A 128 24.89 -5.41 12.83
N GLY A 129 26.23 -5.54 12.88
CA GLY A 129 27.08 -5.80 11.71
C GLY A 129 26.87 -7.14 10.97
N ASN A 130 26.09 -8.07 11.52
CA ASN A 130 25.61 -9.24 10.81
C ASN A 130 24.39 -8.94 9.91
N LEU A 131 23.62 -7.92 10.25
CA LEU A 131 22.33 -7.57 9.66
C LEU A 131 22.44 -6.47 8.60
N ALA A 132 23.16 -5.38 8.91
CA ALA A 132 23.30 -4.23 8.02
C ALA A 132 24.77 -3.89 7.71
N ARG A 133 25.00 -3.23 6.57
CA ARG A 133 26.31 -2.72 6.13
C ARG A 133 26.20 -1.31 5.54
N PRO A 134 27.29 -0.53 5.49
CA PRO A 134 27.33 0.66 4.66
C PRO A 134 27.34 0.27 3.17
N SER A 135 26.84 1.14 2.30
CA SER A 135 26.85 0.91 0.85
C SER A 135 26.87 2.20 0.03
N CYS A 136 27.50 2.18 -1.15
CA CYS A 136 27.32 3.24 -2.14
C CYS A 136 26.06 3.07 -3.01
N LEU A 137 25.30 1.98 -2.86
CA LEU A 137 24.16 1.67 -3.74
C LEU A 137 23.14 2.83 -3.80
N PHE A 138 22.96 3.54 -2.69
CA PHE A 138 22.03 4.65 -2.54
C PHE A 138 22.29 5.82 -3.52
N ALA A 139 23.51 5.93 -4.07
CA ALA A 139 23.84 6.94 -5.09
C ALA A 139 23.11 6.72 -6.41
N LYS A 140 22.73 5.46 -6.71
CA LYS A 140 22.22 5.06 -8.02
C LYS A 140 20.88 4.34 -7.95
N ASP A 141 20.42 3.95 -6.75
CA ASP A 141 19.21 3.16 -6.62
C ASP A 141 17.95 4.04 -6.82
N HIS A 142 17.19 3.69 -7.85
CA HIS A 142 16.00 4.44 -8.23
C HIS A 142 14.86 4.29 -7.21
N GLY A 143 14.80 3.20 -6.45
CA GLY A 143 13.80 2.98 -5.40
C GLY A 143 13.88 4.04 -4.31
N LEU A 144 15.10 4.40 -3.88
CA LEU A 144 15.28 5.52 -2.97
C LEU A 144 15.19 6.86 -3.71
N GLN A 145 15.94 7.02 -4.79
CA GLN A 145 16.14 8.32 -5.45
C GLN A 145 14.83 8.91 -6.00
N ALA A 146 13.87 8.08 -6.41
CA ALA A 146 12.56 8.54 -6.87
C ALA A 146 11.72 9.16 -5.75
N MET A 147 11.94 8.76 -4.49
CA MET A 147 11.18 9.25 -3.34
C MET A 147 11.71 10.59 -2.82
N LEU A 148 13.02 10.82 -2.91
CA LEU A 148 13.67 11.96 -2.26
C LEU A 148 13.10 13.34 -2.66
N PRO A 149 12.76 13.63 -3.93
CA PRO A 149 12.13 14.90 -4.29
C PRO A 149 10.77 15.11 -3.61
N PHE A 150 9.97 14.05 -3.43
CA PHE A 150 8.70 14.13 -2.70
C PHE A 150 8.94 14.33 -1.20
N VAL A 151 9.97 13.69 -0.64
CA VAL A 151 10.39 13.91 0.77
C VAL A 151 10.69 15.39 1.00
N VAL A 152 11.52 16.01 0.16
CA VAL A 152 11.86 17.45 0.32
C VAL A 152 10.64 18.35 0.28
N ARG A 153 9.67 18.04 -0.59
CA ARG A 153 8.47 18.87 -0.79
C ARG A 153 7.43 18.73 0.31
N HIS A 154 7.26 17.53 0.86
CA HIS A 154 6.22 17.25 1.85
C HIS A 154 6.74 17.21 3.29
N PHE A 155 8.03 16.95 3.50
CA PHE A 155 8.66 16.80 4.81
C PHE A 155 9.98 17.59 4.87
N PRO A 156 9.95 18.91 4.66
CA PRO A 156 11.16 19.73 4.58
C PRO A 156 11.98 19.65 5.86
N GLY A 157 13.27 19.33 5.73
CA GLY A 157 14.21 19.25 6.85
C GLY A 157 14.13 17.97 7.68
N VAL A 158 13.19 17.06 7.40
CA VAL A 158 13.07 15.79 8.12
C VAL A 158 14.18 14.83 7.67
N PRO A 159 15.06 14.35 8.57
CA PRO A 159 16.10 13.39 8.21
C PRO A 159 15.51 12.02 7.91
N ILE A 160 16.20 11.27 7.04
CA ILE A 160 15.79 9.92 6.67
C ILE A 160 16.71 8.85 7.27
N ILE A 161 16.25 7.61 7.31
CA ILE A 161 17.07 6.41 7.52
C ILE A 161 16.84 5.52 6.29
N PRO A 162 17.76 5.51 5.31
CA PRO A 162 17.60 4.69 4.13
C PRO A 162 18.00 3.24 4.45
N VAL A 163 17.12 2.29 4.15
CA VAL A 163 17.32 0.87 4.43
C VAL A 163 17.02 0.08 3.16
N ALA A 164 18.09 -0.33 2.48
CA ALA A 164 17.99 -1.19 1.31
C ALA A 164 17.85 -2.65 1.76
N VAL A 165 16.92 -3.37 1.16
CA VAL A 165 16.60 -4.76 1.52
C VAL A 165 17.11 -5.70 0.42
N SER A 166 18.02 -6.61 0.79
CA SER A 166 18.56 -7.59 -0.15
C SER A 166 17.50 -8.62 -0.52
N ILE A 167 17.40 -8.99 -1.81
CA ILE A 167 16.58 -10.11 -2.27
C ILE A 167 16.98 -11.47 -1.64
N LYS A 168 18.17 -11.55 -1.04
CA LYS A 168 18.68 -12.75 -0.34
C LYS A 168 18.33 -12.77 1.14
N SER A 169 17.73 -11.71 1.68
CA SER A 169 17.32 -11.65 3.07
C SER A 169 16.21 -12.66 3.35
N THR A 170 16.20 -13.17 4.58
CA THR A 170 15.30 -14.23 5.03
C THR A 170 14.32 -13.68 6.06
N ARG A 171 13.26 -14.44 6.36
CA ARG A 171 12.32 -14.10 7.43
C ARG A 171 13.01 -13.76 8.75
N SER A 172 14.01 -14.54 9.17
CA SER A 172 14.74 -14.26 10.40
C SER A 172 15.50 -12.93 10.35
N ASP A 173 16.00 -12.54 9.18
CA ASP A 173 16.64 -11.23 9.01
C ASP A 173 15.59 -10.11 9.09
N TRP A 174 14.40 -10.33 8.50
CA TRP A 174 13.31 -9.35 8.54
C TRP A 174 12.77 -9.15 9.95
N ASP A 175 12.57 -10.24 10.71
CA ASP A 175 12.17 -10.17 12.13
C ASP A 175 13.23 -9.39 12.94
N ALA A 176 14.52 -9.72 12.77
CA ALA A 176 15.61 -9.02 13.46
C ALA A 176 15.71 -7.53 13.10
N MET A 177 15.47 -7.16 11.84
CA MET A 177 15.44 -5.76 11.42
C MET A 177 14.21 -5.02 11.95
N ALA A 178 13.05 -5.66 11.98
CA ALA A 178 11.86 -5.08 12.57
C ALA A 178 12.06 -4.81 14.07
N ASP A 179 12.66 -5.73 14.81
CA ASP A 179 12.98 -5.55 16.24
C ASP A 179 13.97 -4.40 16.45
N LEU A 180 15.00 -4.30 15.60
CA LEU A 180 16.00 -3.22 15.67
C LEU A 180 15.37 -1.84 15.38
N LEU A 181 14.53 -1.77 14.34
CA LEU A 181 13.81 -0.54 13.98
C LEU A 181 12.73 -0.18 15.00
N ALA A 182 12.12 -1.14 15.70
CA ALA A 182 11.16 -0.86 16.77
C ALA A 182 11.77 -0.05 17.93
N GLY A 183 13.08 -0.14 18.14
CA GLY A 183 13.82 0.71 19.09
C GLY A 183 14.17 2.11 18.58
N ILE A 184 13.82 2.45 17.34
CA ILE A 184 14.12 3.72 16.66
C ILE A 184 12.83 4.44 16.24
N VAL A 185 11.83 3.68 15.79
CA VAL A 185 10.53 4.18 15.33
C VAL A 185 9.68 4.60 16.54
N ASP A 186 9.12 5.80 16.46
CA ASP A 186 8.24 6.39 17.46
C ASP A 186 7.01 7.04 16.82
N ALA A 187 6.18 7.70 17.62
CA ALA A 187 4.96 8.36 17.14
C ALA A 187 5.21 9.49 16.13
N GLU A 188 6.43 10.02 16.03
CA GLU A 188 6.85 11.11 15.13
C GLU A 188 7.68 10.58 13.93
N THR A 189 7.71 9.26 13.75
CA THR A 189 8.41 8.58 12.66
C THR A 189 7.44 8.09 11.60
N LEU A 190 7.72 8.40 10.33
CA LEU A 190 7.02 7.78 9.18
C LEU A 190 7.85 6.60 8.67
N VAL A 191 7.26 5.41 8.57
CA VAL A 191 7.89 4.29 7.85
C VAL A 191 7.37 4.27 6.41
N LEU A 192 8.19 4.75 5.49
CA LEU A 192 7.94 4.78 4.06
C LEU A 192 8.51 3.52 3.41
N GLU A 193 7.67 2.73 2.77
CA GLU A 193 8.06 1.62 1.91
C GLU A 193 7.96 2.06 0.45
N SER A 194 9.08 2.02 -0.25
CA SER A 194 9.22 2.38 -1.67
C SER A 194 9.34 1.11 -2.51
N THR A 195 8.20 0.56 -2.89
CA THR A 195 8.08 -0.78 -3.49
C THR A 195 6.96 -0.80 -4.52
N ASP A 196 7.26 -1.34 -5.69
CA ASP A 196 6.27 -1.75 -6.68
C ASP A 196 5.74 -3.18 -6.38
N PHE A 197 4.61 -3.57 -6.97
CA PHE A 197 3.96 -4.85 -6.67
C PHE A 197 4.29 -5.91 -7.71
N SER A 198 3.33 -6.68 -8.22
CA SER A 198 3.60 -7.75 -9.20
C SER A 198 4.42 -7.25 -10.40
N HIS A 199 5.53 -7.94 -10.77
CA HIS A 199 6.35 -7.66 -11.96
C HIS A 199 6.49 -8.86 -12.89
N TYR A 200 6.76 -8.61 -14.18
CA TYR A 200 7.11 -9.63 -15.18
C TYR A 200 6.01 -10.70 -15.38
N LEU A 201 4.76 -10.34 -15.09
CA LEU A 201 3.61 -11.21 -15.24
C LEU A 201 2.62 -10.66 -16.28
N PRO A 202 1.88 -11.53 -16.99
CA PRO A 202 0.69 -11.11 -17.71
C PRO A 202 -0.31 -10.43 -16.77
N HIS A 203 -1.06 -9.45 -17.29
CA HIS A 203 -1.94 -8.59 -16.47
C HIS A 203 -2.94 -9.37 -15.59
N HIS A 204 -3.48 -10.49 -16.07
CA HIS A 204 -4.43 -11.30 -15.26
C HIS A 204 -3.76 -12.00 -14.08
N GLU A 205 -2.53 -12.50 -14.25
CA GLU A 205 -1.76 -13.08 -13.14
C GLU A 205 -1.33 -12.01 -12.15
N ALA A 206 -0.84 -10.85 -12.63
CA ALA A 206 -0.50 -9.72 -11.77
C ALA A 206 -1.67 -9.32 -10.86
N ARG A 207 -2.88 -9.16 -11.42
CA ARG A 207 -4.10 -8.87 -10.62
C ARG A 207 -4.40 -9.94 -9.58
N ARG A 208 -4.19 -11.22 -9.92
CA ARG A 208 -4.39 -12.33 -9.00
C ARG A 208 -3.38 -12.28 -7.85
N ARG A 209 -2.10 -12.03 -8.15
CA ARG A 209 -1.02 -11.90 -7.15
C ARG A 209 -1.23 -10.69 -6.24
N ASP A 210 -1.61 -9.54 -6.80
CA ASP A 210 -1.94 -8.35 -6.02
C ASP A 210 -3.10 -8.63 -5.05
N GLN A 211 -4.16 -9.31 -5.50
CA GLN A 211 -5.28 -9.66 -4.65
C GLN A 211 -4.87 -10.62 -3.51
N GLN A 212 -3.98 -11.58 -3.79
CA GLN A 212 -3.43 -12.46 -2.76
C GLN A 212 -2.67 -11.65 -1.71
N THR A 213 -1.80 -10.74 -2.14
CA THR A 213 -1.05 -9.84 -1.25
C THR A 213 -2.00 -9.01 -0.40
N LEU A 214 -2.97 -8.32 -1.02
CA LEU A 214 -3.94 -7.49 -0.31
C LEU A 214 -4.74 -8.26 0.76
N ASN A 215 -5.16 -9.49 0.44
CA ASN A 215 -5.87 -10.34 1.40
C ASN A 215 -4.99 -10.70 2.61
N ILE A 216 -3.72 -11.00 2.37
CA ILE A 216 -2.74 -11.32 3.43
C ILE A 216 -2.46 -10.09 4.30
N LEU A 217 -2.29 -8.91 3.69
CA LEU A 217 -2.10 -7.66 4.43
C LEU A 217 -3.31 -7.32 5.30
N ALA A 218 -4.52 -7.53 4.78
CA ALA A 218 -5.76 -7.32 5.53
C ALA A 218 -5.91 -8.31 6.70
N ALA A 219 -5.54 -9.59 6.50
CA ALA A 219 -5.58 -10.62 7.53
C ALA A 219 -4.45 -10.48 8.57
N ARG A 220 -3.39 -9.73 8.25
CA ARG A 220 -2.16 -9.61 9.05
C ARG A 220 -1.52 -10.97 9.35
N ASP A 221 -1.58 -11.86 8.37
CA ASP A 221 -1.00 -13.20 8.46
C ASP A 221 0.49 -13.13 8.08
N PHE A 222 1.35 -12.99 9.09
CA PHE A 222 2.81 -12.92 8.89
C PHE A 222 3.40 -14.23 8.35
N ASP A 223 2.78 -15.37 8.63
CA ASP A 223 3.24 -16.66 8.11
C ASP A 223 2.93 -16.82 6.62
N ALA A 224 1.76 -16.34 6.19
CA ALA A 224 1.40 -16.27 4.77
C ALA A 224 2.22 -15.18 4.06
N LEU A 225 2.44 -14.03 4.70
CA LEU A 225 3.24 -12.94 4.14
C LEU A 225 4.66 -13.41 3.81
N ALA A 226 5.33 -14.10 4.74
CA ALA A 226 6.69 -14.60 4.52
C ALA A 226 6.81 -15.65 3.40
N LYS A 227 5.69 -16.16 2.88
CA LYS A 227 5.63 -17.16 1.80
C LYS A 227 5.27 -16.55 0.44
N LEU A 228 5.05 -15.24 0.35
CA LEU A 228 4.87 -14.58 -0.93
C LEU A 228 6.09 -14.78 -1.83
N VAL A 229 5.86 -14.70 -3.14
CA VAL A 229 6.92 -14.87 -4.14
C VAL A 229 7.34 -13.50 -4.66
N GLN A 230 8.62 -13.16 -4.50
CA GLN A 230 9.23 -11.95 -5.06
C GLN A 230 9.94 -12.30 -6.40
N PRO A 231 9.72 -11.55 -7.50
CA PRO A 231 8.93 -10.32 -7.59
C PRO A 231 7.46 -10.53 -8.01
N ASP A 232 6.97 -11.77 -8.12
CA ASP A 232 5.61 -12.07 -8.60
C ASP A 232 4.49 -11.35 -7.84
N HIS A 233 4.65 -11.13 -6.53
CA HIS A 233 3.64 -10.48 -5.67
C HIS A 233 4.02 -9.07 -5.26
N VAL A 234 5.32 -8.84 -5.06
CA VAL A 234 5.88 -7.58 -4.53
C VAL A 234 7.37 -7.53 -4.86
N ASP A 235 7.87 -6.36 -5.23
CA ASP A 235 9.28 -6.18 -5.63
C ASP A 235 10.26 -6.31 -4.45
N SER A 236 9.80 -6.06 -3.22
CA SER A 236 10.57 -6.27 -2.00
C SER A 236 9.73 -6.91 -0.89
N LEU A 237 9.79 -8.24 -0.79
CA LEU A 237 9.07 -8.96 0.27
C LEU A 237 9.60 -8.60 1.66
N GLY A 238 10.92 -8.45 1.79
CA GLY A 238 11.51 -8.07 3.07
C GLY A 238 11.11 -6.67 3.54
N ALA A 239 10.99 -5.69 2.62
CA ALA A 239 10.49 -4.36 2.97
C ALA A 239 9.03 -4.43 3.44
N LEU A 240 8.17 -5.13 2.69
CA LEU A 240 6.76 -5.32 3.03
C LEU A 240 6.59 -6.03 4.38
N TYR A 241 7.39 -7.05 4.66
CA TYR A 241 7.34 -7.76 5.93
C TYR A 241 7.77 -6.86 7.10
N VAL A 242 8.90 -6.15 6.98
CA VAL A 242 9.39 -5.23 8.02
C VAL A 242 8.39 -4.10 8.26
N GLN A 243 7.83 -3.52 7.19
CA GLN A 243 6.77 -2.50 7.26
C GLN A 243 5.59 -3.04 8.08
N MET A 244 4.99 -4.15 7.66
CA MET A 244 3.82 -4.72 8.33
C MET A 244 4.10 -5.07 9.80
N LYS A 245 5.31 -5.56 10.10
CA LYS A 245 5.70 -5.95 11.45
C LYS A 245 5.85 -4.73 12.37
N LEU A 246 6.48 -3.65 11.90
CA LEU A 246 6.59 -2.40 12.64
C LEU A 246 5.21 -1.77 12.92
N GLN A 247 4.34 -1.78 11.92
CA GLN A 247 3.00 -1.21 12.04
C GLN A 247 2.16 -1.98 13.08
N ASP A 248 2.27 -3.30 13.11
CA ASP A 248 1.61 -4.14 14.12
C ASP A 248 2.22 -3.94 15.52
N ALA A 249 3.53 -4.10 15.65
CA ALA A 249 4.21 -4.16 16.94
C ALA A 249 4.34 -2.80 17.65
N VAL A 250 4.54 -1.71 16.89
CA VAL A 250 4.80 -0.37 17.47
C VAL A 250 3.54 0.49 17.49
N HIS A 251 2.73 0.44 16.44
CA HIS A 251 1.64 1.39 16.24
C HIS A 251 0.24 0.79 16.38
N GLY A 252 0.11 -0.55 16.38
CA GLY A 252 -1.17 -1.23 16.23
C GLY A 252 -1.93 -0.78 14.98
N ALA A 253 -1.22 -0.28 13.97
CA ALA A 253 -1.81 0.33 12.79
C ALA A 253 -2.27 -0.74 11.78
N ARG A 254 -3.28 -0.40 10.99
CA ARG A 254 -3.78 -1.25 9.91
C ARG A 254 -3.55 -0.60 8.55
N PRO A 255 -3.26 -1.37 7.50
CA PRO A 255 -3.15 -0.83 6.16
C PRO A 255 -4.53 -0.40 5.66
N LEU A 256 -4.58 0.81 5.11
CA LEU A 256 -5.66 1.34 4.32
C LEU A 256 -5.17 1.46 2.88
N VAL A 257 -5.70 0.62 1.99
CA VAL A 257 -5.37 0.68 0.56
C VAL A 257 -6.04 1.92 -0.04
N LEU A 258 -5.22 2.84 -0.55
CA LEU A 258 -5.65 4.08 -1.22
C LEU A 258 -5.78 3.88 -2.72
N ALA A 259 -4.94 3.02 -3.31
CA ALA A 259 -4.98 2.69 -4.73
C ALA A 259 -4.40 1.30 -4.99
N ASN A 260 -4.94 0.63 -6.01
CA ASN A 260 -4.34 -0.53 -6.67
C ASN A 260 -4.54 -0.34 -8.18
N GLU A 261 -3.45 0.03 -8.88
CA GLU A 261 -3.44 0.28 -10.32
C GLU A 261 -2.34 -0.58 -10.98
N ASN A 262 -2.31 -0.60 -12.30
CA ASN A 262 -1.36 -1.43 -13.06
C ASN A 262 -0.88 -0.70 -14.31
N ALA A 263 0.38 -0.90 -14.71
CA ALA A 263 0.99 -0.23 -15.85
C ALA A 263 0.21 -0.41 -17.16
N GLN A 264 -0.48 -1.55 -17.31
CA GLN A 264 -1.37 -1.83 -18.44
C GLN A 264 -2.47 -0.77 -18.62
N GLN A 265 -2.88 -0.09 -17.54
CA GLN A 265 -3.92 0.95 -17.57
C GLN A 265 -3.40 2.27 -18.18
N TYR A 266 -2.08 2.43 -18.32
CA TYR A 266 -1.45 3.65 -18.83
C TYR A 266 -0.93 3.50 -20.26
N VAL A 267 -1.10 2.32 -20.88
CA VAL A 267 -0.62 2.03 -22.23
C VAL A 267 -1.77 1.49 -23.10
N ASP A 268 -1.85 1.95 -24.35
CA ASP A 268 -2.97 1.62 -25.24
C ASP A 268 -2.96 0.16 -25.72
N LYS A 269 -1.77 -0.46 -25.76
CA LYS A 269 -1.59 -1.83 -26.25
C LYS A 269 -1.41 -2.79 -25.09
N PRO A 270 -2.01 -3.99 -25.13
CA PRO A 270 -1.70 -5.04 -24.18
C PRO A 270 -0.20 -5.34 -24.16
N ALA A 271 0.42 -5.18 -22.99
CA ALA A 271 1.78 -5.57 -22.73
C ALA A 271 1.82 -7.06 -22.37
N ALA A 272 2.85 -7.77 -22.84
CA ALA A 272 3.04 -9.18 -22.49
C ALA A 272 3.29 -9.36 -20.99
N GLU A 273 3.97 -8.38 -20.40
CA GLU A 273 4.33 -8.31 -18.99
C GLU A 273 4.00 -6.92 -18.45
N THR A 274 3.67 -6.83 -17.17
CA THR A 274 3.29 -5.57 -16.53
C THR A 274 3.90 -5.40 -15.14
N THR A 275 3.69 -4.20 -14.57
CA THR A 275 3.99 -3.85 -13.18
C THR A 275 2.72 -3.35 -12.50
N SER A 276 2.45 -3.84 -11.29
CA SER A 276 1.36 -3.35 -10.45
C SER A 276 1.83 -2.35 -9.41
N TYR A 277 0.90 -1.51 -8.95
CA TYR A 277 1.15 -0.44 -7.99
C TYR A 277 0.09 -0.47 -6.90
N VAL A 278 0.52 -0.60 -5.65
CA VAL A 278 -0.37 -0.45 -4.49
C VAL A 278 0.11 0.75 -3.68
N VAL A 279 -0.82 1.63 -3.32
CA VAL A 279 -0.58 2.68 -2.33
C VAL A 279 -1.38 2.33 -1.09
N ALA A 280 -0.71 2.24 0.06
CA ALA A 280 -1.37 1.96 1.32
C ALA A 280 -0.86 2.87 2.44
N ALA A 281 -1.79 3.44 3.20
CA ALA A 281 -1.49 4.26 4.36
C ALA A 281 -1.69 3.45 5.66
N PHE A 282 -0.87 3.72 6.68
CA PHE A 282 -1.02 3.14 8.01
C PHE A 282 -1.39 4.23 9.00
N ILE A 283 -2.57 4.08 9.60
CA ILE A 283 -3.08 5.00 10.61
C ILE A 283 -3.01 4.26 11.96
N PRO A 284 -2.28 4.79 12.97
CA PRO A 284 -2.26 4.21 14.31
C PRO A 284 -3.67 4.00 14.86
N ALA A 285 -3.91 2.83 15.46
CA ALA A 285 -5.22 2.53 16.01
C ALA A 285 -5.52 3.43 17.22
N THR A 286 -6.55 4.26 17.12
CA THR A 286 -7.10 5.01 18.27
C THR A 286 -8.46 4.45 18.72
N GLY A 287 -8.73 3.17 18.46
CA GLY A 287 -9.99 2.51 18.80
C GLY A 287 -11.14 2.65 17.79
N ALA A 288 -11.02 3.45 16.73
CA ALA A 288 -12.04 3.54 15.68
C ALA A 288 -11.56 2.85 14.38
N THR A 289 -12.05 1.64 14.17
CA THR A 289 -12.38 1.15 12.83
C THR A 289 -13.81 1.61 12.57
N PRO A 290 -14.18 2.09 11.37
CA PRO A 290 -13.44 2.12 10.10
C PRO A 290 -12.41 3.23 9.89
N ALA A 291 -11.73 3.13 8.74
CA ALA A 291 -10.99 4.22 8.12
C ALA A 291 -11.81 5.53 8.11
N PRO A 292 -11.15 6.69 8.21
CA PRO A 292 -11.83 7.98 8.14
C PRO A 292 -12.50 8.17 6.77
N ASP A 293 -13.57 8.98 6.73
CA ASP A 293 -14.19 9.37 5.47
C ASP A 293 -13.24 10.31 4.72
N PHE A 294 -12.98 10.01 3.44
CA PHE A 294 -12.18 10.88 2.59
C PHE A 294 -13.10 11.76 1.73
N PRO A 295 -12.78 13.06 1.57
CA PRO A 295 -13.55 13.95 0.71
C PRO A 295 -13.74 13.36 -0.69
N GLY A 296 -14.98 13.34 -1.19
CA GLY A 296 -15.31 12.83 -2.51
C GLY A 296 -15.35 11.30 -2.64
N THR A 297 -15.17 10.55 -1.55
CA THR A 297 -15.28 9.08 -1.56
C THR A 297 -16.61 8.59 -0.98
N THR A 298 -17.04 7.41 -1.38
CA THR A 298 -18.18 6.71 -0.77
C THR A 298 -17.69 5.35 -0.28
N THR A 299 -17.59 5.19 1.04
CA THR A 299 -17.29 3.89 1.65
C THR A 299 -18.57 3.06 1.74
N ARG A 300 -18.58 1.90 1.08
CA ARG A 300 -19.66 0.92 1.19
C ARG A 300 -19.11 -0.37 1.73
N TYR A 301 -19.84 -0.99 2.63
CA TYR A 301 -19.53 -2.33 3.12
C TYR A 301 -20.24 -3.34 2.22
N PHE A 302 -19.53 -4.38 1.81
CA PHE A 302 -20.14 -5.56 1.22
C PHE A 302 -20.13 -6.66 2.27
N ALA A 303 -21.28 -7.26 2.54
CA ALA A 303 -21.40 -8.45 3.38
C ALA A 303 -22.05 -9.59 2.60
N GLY A 304 -21.68 -10.80 2.96
CA GLY A 304 -22.27 -12.03 2.47
C GLY A 304 -22.77 -12.88 3.63
N ASP A 305 -23.54 -13.90 3.33
CA ASP A 305 -23.94 -14.91 4.29
C ASP A 305 -22.75 -15.76 4.78
N THR A 306 -22.88 -16.22 6.02
CA THR A 306 -21.95 -17.15 6.66
C THR A 306 -22.76 -18.25 7.31
N PHE A 307 -22.36 -19.51 7.10
CA PHE A 307 -23.19 -20.66 7.43
C PHE A 307 -22.73 -21.32 8.73
N PHE A 308 -23.39 -21.00 9.85
CA PHE A 308 -22.94 -21.47 11.17
C PHE A 308 -23.48 -22.85 11.61
N GLY A 309 -24.16 -23.58 10.73
CA GLY A 309 -24.66 -24.93 11.00
C GLY A 309 -25.62 -25.03 12.20
N ARG A 310 -25.93 -26.27 12.60
CA ARG A 310 -26.92 -26.60 13.66
C ARG A 310 -26.55 -26.18 15.09
N ALA A 311 -25.30 -25.80 15.33
CA ALA A 311 -24.82 -25.46 16.67
C ALA A 311 -25.26 -24.07 17.14
N MET A 312 -25.59 -23.18 16.19
CA MET A 312 -25.98 -21.80 16.50
C MET A 312 -27.49 -21.59 16.58
N THR A 313 -28.32 -22.56 16.17
CA THR A 313 -29.78 -22.40 16.07
C THR A 313 -30.41 -21.95 17.39
N GLY A 314 -30.02 -22.54 18.52
CA GLY A 314 -30.50 -22.13 19.84
C GLY A 314 -29.95 -20.76 20.30
N LEU A 315 -28.74 -20.41 19.84
CA LEU A 315 -28.09 -19.15 20.16
C LEU A 315 -28.62 -17.98 19.33
N ILE A 316 -29.24 -18.21 18.16
CA ILE A 316 -29.78 -17.14 17.28
C ILE A 316 -31.32 -17.06 17.29
N ALA A 317 -32.01 -18.01 17.91
CA ALA A 317 -33.48 -18.05 17.97
C ALA A 317 -34.10 -16.97 18.89
N GLY A 318 -33.29 -16.22 19.64
CA GLY A 318 -33.74 -15.10 20.47
C GLY A 318 -33.47 -13.74 19.81
N GLU A 319 -34.23 -12.71 20.21
CA GLU A 319 -34.08 -11.34 19.70
C GLU A 319 -32.73 -10.70 20.10
N ARG A 320 -32.22 -10.97 21.31
CA ARG A 320 -30.94 -10.42 21.82
C ARG A 320 -29.74 -10.71 20.90
N PRO A 321 -29.53 -11.95 20.42
CA PRO A 321 -28.50 -12.25 19.42
C PRO A 321 -28.54 -11.37 18.17
N GLY A 322 -29.74 -11.08 17.66
CA GLY A 322 -29.94 -10.17 16.53
C GLY A 322 -29.48 -8.75 16.85
N GLU A 323 -29.92 -8.21 17.99
CA GLU A 323 -29.50 -6.88 18.47
C GLU A 323 -27.98 -6.81 18.70
N MET A 324 -27.37 -7.87 19.23
CA MET A 324 -25.92 -7.93 19.44
C MET A 324 -25.15 -7.93 18.13
N VAL A 325 -25.61 -8.70 17.13
CA VAL A 325 -25.02 -8.71 15.79
C VAL A 325 -25.20 -7.35 15.12
N GLU A 326 -26.39 -6.76 15.20
CA GLU A 326 -26.66 -5.42 14.66
C GLU A 326 -25.76 -4.37 15.31
N ALA A 327 -25.66 -4.35 16.65
CA ALA A 327 -24.79 -3.43 17.38
C ALA A 327 -23.32 -3.60 16.99
N ALA A 328 -22.86 -4.85 16.85
CA ALA A 328 -21.51 -5.15 16.40
C ALA A 328 -21.26 -4.65 14.97
N VAL A 329 -22.17 -4.92 14.02
CA VAL A 329 -22.08 -4.45 12.63
C VAL A 329 -22.11 -2.93 12.57
N ARG A 330 -23.00 -2.26 13.30
CA ARG A 330 -23.08 -0.79 13.35
C ARG A 330 -21.83 -0.17 13.94
N ALA A 331 -21.29 -0.75 15.02
CA ALA A 331 -20.02 -0.31 15.59
C ALA A 331 -18.87 -0.49 14.59
N MET A 332 -18.81 -1.63 13.89
CA MET A 332 -17.76 -1.92 12.91
C MET A 332 -17.84 -1.05 11.65
N THR A 333 -19.03 -0.62 11.25
CA THR A 333 -19.27 0.19 10.02
C THR A 333 -19.39 1.69 10.31
N LEU A 334 -19.54 2.07 11.57
CA LEU A 334 -20.03 3.39 12.03
C LEU A 334 -21.36 3.78 11.35
N GLY A 335 -22.25 2.80 11.16
CA GLY A 335 -23.56 3.01 10.54
C GLY A 335 -23.52 3.35 9.04
N ARG A 336 -22.39 3.12 8.36
CA ARG A 336 -22.25 3.36 6.92
C ARG A 336 -23.06 2.35 6.08
N PRO A 337 -23.41 2.70 4.82
CA PRO A 337 -24.21 1.82 3.96
C PRO A 337 -23.59 0.43 3.77
N LEU A 338 -24.42 -0.59 3.96
CA LEU A 338 -24.09 -1.99 3.80
C LEU A 338 -24.87 -2.55 2.60
N ILE A 339 -24.14 -3.09 1.63
CA ILE A 339 -24.68 -3.90 0.53
C ILE A 339 -24.52 -5.36 0.95
N VAL A 340 -25.62 -6.04 1.20
CA VAL A 340 -25.61 -7.45 1.62
C VAL A 340 -26.00 -8.31 0.43
N ASN A 341 -25.13 -9.23 0.03
CA ASN A 341 -25.50 -10.35 -0.83
C ASN A 341 -25.96 -11.49 0.08
N LEU A 342 -27.26 -11.66 0.23
CA LEU A 342 -27.82 -12.87 0.81
C LEU A 342 -27.98 -13.83 -0.36
N GLU A 343 -27.33 -15.01 -0.36
CA GLU A 343 -27.37 -16.00 -1.46
C GLU A 343 -28.75 -16.64 -1.70
N GLY A 344 -29.85 -15.93 -1.40
CA GLY A 344 -31.23 -16.36 -1.63
C GLY A 344 -31.75 -15.93 -3.00
N VAL A 345 -32.58 -16.80 -3.60
CA VAL A 345 -33.38 -16.43 -4.77
C VAL A 345 -34.42 -15.39 -4.34
N ILE A 346 -34.51 -14.28 -5.08
CA ILE A 346 -35.58 -13.29 -4.88
C ILE A 346 -36.88 -13.91 -5.41
N LEU A 347 -37.86 -14.06 -4.52
CA LEU A 347 -39.17 -14.57 -4.87
C LEU A 347 -40.23 -13.52 -4.56
N PRO A 348 -41.24 -13.34 -5.43
CA PRO A 348 -42.39 -12.48 -5.15
C PRO A 348 -43.13 -12.95 -3.89
N ASP A 349 -43.18 -14.26 -3.68
CA ASP A 349 -43.71 -14.91 -2.47
C ASP A 349 -42.70 -15.92 -1.92
N VAL A 350 -42.25 -15.73 -0.68
CA VAL A 350 -41.41 -16.72 0.01
C VAL A 350 -42.28 -17.91 0.44
N PRO A 351 -41.99 -19.15 0.01
CA PRO A 351 -42.79 -20.32 0.37
C PRO A 351 -42.87 -20.53 1.89
N ALA A 352 -44.05 -20.89 2.40
CA ALA A 352 -44.25 -21.13 3.84
C ALA A 352 -43.47 -22.34 4.39
N GLY A 353 -43.01 -23.22 3.50
CA GLY A 353 -42.18 -24.39 3.83
C GLY A 353 -40.92 -24.35 2.99
N ILE A 354 -39.92 -23.59 3.45
CA ILE A 354 -38.58 -23.66 2.89
C ILE A 354 -37.83 -24.76 3.63
N ASP A 355 -37.17 -25.66 2.90
CA ASP A 355 -36.34 -26.69 3.51
C ASP A 355 -35.26 -26.05 4.38
N HIS A 356 -34.83 -26.77 5.43
CA HIS A 356 -33.71 -26.34 6.25
C HIS A 356 -32.53 -25.98 5.35
N LEU A 357 -31.98 -24.77 5.55
CA LEU A 357 -30.83 -24.23 4.83
C LEU A 357 -31.09 -23.74 3.40
N THR A 358 -32.35 -23.64 2.98
CA THR A 358 -32.71 -22.98 1.72
C THR A 358 -32.96 -21.50 1.98
N LEU A 359 -32.23 -20.64 1.26
CA LEU A 359 -32.35 -19.18 1.36
C LEU A 359 -33.35 -18.66 0.33
N ALA A 360 -34.33 -17.89 0.78
CA ALA A 360 -35.25 -17.15 -0.08
C ALA A 360 -35.39 -15.72 0.45
N MET A 361 -35.46 -14.75 -0.47
CA MET A 361 -35.68 -13.34 -0.13
C MET A 361 -37.02 -12.86 -0.67
N PRO A 362 -37.85 -12.18 0.15
CA PRO A 362 -39.03 -11.50 -0.35
C PRO A 362 -38.62 -10.31 -1.22
N GLU A 363 -39.29 -10.14 -2.36
CA GLU A 363 -39.06 -9.04 -3.31
C GLU A 363 -39.14 -7.64 -2.66
N GLY A 364 -39.96 -7.48 -1.62
CA GLY A 364 -40.13 -6.22 -0.88
C GLY A 364 -38.97 -5.80 0.04
N VAL A 365 -37.90 -6.59 0.16
CA VAL A 365 -36.73 -6.29 1.01
C VAL A 365 -35.57 -5.67 0.22
N GLY A 366 -35.65 -5.62 -1.11
CA GLY A 366 -34.67 -4.95 -1.97
C GLY A 366 -34.69 -3.42 -1.81
N PRO A 367 -33.61 -2.70 -2.16
CA PRO A 367 -33.65 -1.24 -2.19
C PRO A 367 -34.75 -0.80 -3.14
N ALA A 368 -35.59 0.15 -2.72
CA ALA A 368 -36.57 0.78 -3.59
C ALA A 368 -35.84 1.28 -4.85
N VAL A 369 -36.00 0.56 -5.96
CA VAL A 369 -35.50 0.99 -7.25
C VAL A 369 -36.30 2.23 -7.57
N ALA A 370 -35.67 3.41 -7.53
CA ALA A 370 -36.30 4.61 -8.05
C ALA A 370 -36.63 4.35 -9.52
N GLU A 371 -37.92 4.16 -9.82
CA GLU A 371 -38.38 3.93 -11.17
C GLU A 371 -37.91 5.08 -12.06
N ALA A 372 -37.20 4.75 -13.14
CA ALA A 372 -36.86 5.72 -14.16
C ALA A 372 -38.16 6.28 -14.76
N PRO A 373 -38.26 7.60 -15.00
CA PRO A 373 -39.50 8.19 -15.49
C PRO A 373 -39.88 7.56 -16.83
N GLU A 374 -41.10 7.03 -16.86
CA GLU A 374 -41.69 6.33 -17.98
C GLU A 374 -41.61 7.21 -19.24
N ARG A 375 -40.82 6.80 -20.23
CA ARG A 375 -40.81 7.47 -21.53
C ARG A 375 -42.14 7.19 -22.20
N ASP A 376 -42.97 8.23 -22.28
CA ASP A 376 -44.24 8.29 -22.98
C ASP A 376 -44.12 7.67 -24.39
N ARG A 377 -44.50 6.40 -24.52
CA ARG A 377 -44.74 5.73 -25.80
C ARG A 377 -46.20 5.90 -26.19
N ARG A 378 -46.65 7.15 -26.34
CA ARG A 378 -47.83 7.47 -27.13
C ARG A 378 -47.48 8.50 -28.18
N ARG A 379 -47.09 7.99 -29.35
CA ARG A 379 -47.41 8.53 -30.68
C ARG A 379 -46.67 7.66 -31.67
N HIS A 380 -47.39 6.74 -32.31
CA HIS A 380 -47.34 6.46 -33.75
C HIS A 380 -48.49 5.49 -34.04
N GLY A 381 -49.68 6.09 -34.13
CA GLY A 381 -50.81 5.54 -34.85
C GLY A 381 -51.15 6.55 -35.94
N GLN A 382 -50.55 6.36 -37.11
CA GLN A 382 -51.07 6.67 -38.45
C GLN A 382 -50.11 6.11 -39.49
#